data_AF-A0A167UM14-F1
#
_entry.id   AF-A0A167UM14-F1
#
_cell.length_a   1.000
_cell.length_b   1.000
_cell.length_c   1.000
_cell.angle_alpha   90.00
_cell.angle_beta   90.00
_cell.angle_gamma   90.00
#
_symmetry.space_group_name_H-M   'P 1'
#
loop_
_entity.id
_entity.type
_entity.pdbx_description
1 polymer ?
#
loop_
_entity_poly.entity_id
_entity_poly.type
_entity_poly.pdbx_seq_one_letter_code
_entity_poly.pdbx_strand_id
1 'polypeptide(L)'
;MTILIEKGARLMSETIRRYMACHMKAASFALHVASGVKRQLRQWDSTAIFYIDHHTNFFLLYGQAFGKPFQLLLTLAEVEVFKAEEPYALDRYIWRELREQGLPVGQID
;
A
#
# COMPACT_ATOMS: atom_id res chain seq x y z
N MET A 1 -10.50 11.35 27.48
CA MET A 1 -9.10 11.00 27.20
C MET A 1 -9.13 9.71 26.39
N THR A 2 -9.14 9.84 25.07
CA THR A 2 -9.43 8.74 24.13
C THR A 2 -8.24 7.81 24.04
N ILE A 3 -8.47 6.55 24.39
CA ILE A 3 -7.53 5.45 24.29
C ILE A 3 -7.32 5.19 22.80
N LEU A 4 -6.26 5.77 22.23
CA LEU A 4 -5.83 5.48 20.87
C LEU A 4 -5.19 4.09 20.86
N ILE A 5 -6.01 3.15 20.38
CA ILE A 5 -5.74 1.80 19.91
C ILE A 5 -4.24 1.54 19.72
N GLU A 6 -3.74 0.62 20.55
CA GLU A 6 -2.37 0.13 20.56
C GLU A 6 -1.84 -0.24 19.17
N LYS A 7 -0.71 0.38 18.83
CA LYS A 7 0.48 -0.17 18.16
C LYS A 7 0.34 -1.62 17.66
N GLY A 8 -0.38 -1.78 16.56
CA GLY A 8 -0.59 -3.06 15.87
C GLY A 8 0.09 -3.18 14.51
N ALA A 9 1.14 -2.42 14.22
CA ALA A 9 2.01 -2.69 13.08
C ALA A 9 3.38 -2.08 13.36
N ARG A 10 4.44 -2.90 13.29
CA ARG A 10 5.83 -2.42 13.30
C ARG A 10 6.03 -1.59 12.02
N LEU A 11 5.71 -0.31 12.07
CA LEU A 11 6.06 0.67 11.04
C LEU A 11 7.58 0.62 10.89
N MET A 12 8.07 0.31 9.68
CA MET A 12 9.48 0.47 9.38
C MET A 12 9.85 1.93 9.61
N SER A 13 10.98 2.21 10.27
CA SER A 13 11.42 3.58 10.47
C SER A 13 11.57 4.29 9.12
N GLU A 14 11.20 5.57 9.06
CA GLU A 14 11.30 6.41 7.85
C GLU A 14 12.66 6.30 7.15
N THR A 15 13.75 6.20 7.93
CA THR A 15 15.12 6.02 7.41
C THR A 15 15.28 4.77 6.56
N ILE A 16 14.77 3.62 7.00
CA ILE A 16 14.88 2.37 6.24
C ILE A 16 14.01 2.44 4.98
N ARG A 17 12.83 3.06 5.09
CA ARG A 17 11.93 3.24 3.95
C ARG A 17 12.52 4.17 2.90
N ARG A 18 13.19 5.25 3.31
CA ARG A 18 13.96 6.13 2.42
C ARG A 18 15.10 5.37 1.76
N TYR A 19 15.87 4.58 2.53
CA TYR A 19 16.92 3.73 1.97
C TYR A 19 16.37 2.78 0.90
N MET A 20 15.24 2.11 1.16
CA MET A 20 14.57 1.24 0.20
C MET A 20 14.12 1.99 -1.05
N ALA A 21 13.52 3.17 -0.90
CA ALA A 21 13.12 4.01 -2.02
C ALA A 21 14.32 4.40 -2.91
N CYS A 22 15.47 4.71 -2.31
CA CYS A 22 16.69 5.06 -3.05
C CYS A 22 17.35 3.87 -3.77
N HIS A 23 17.27 2.66 -3.21
CA HIS A 23 18.11 1.54 -3.66
C HIS A 23 17.37 0.37 -4.30
N MET A 24 16.06 0.23 -4.07
CA MET A 24 15.28 -0.84 -4.70
C MET A 24 14.88 -0.45 -6.12
N LYS A 25 14.69 -1.45 -7.00
CA LYS A 25 13.98 -1.24 -8.28
C LYS A 25 12.50 -0.95 -8.02
N ALA A 26 11.84 -0.15 -8.85
CA ALA A 26 10.40 0.13 -8.73
C ALA A 26 9.55 -1.12 -8.47
N ALA A 27 9.71 -2.18 -9.26
CA ALA A 27 8.95 -3.42 -9.10
C ALA A 27 9.08 -4.02 -7.69
N SER A 28 10.32 -4.14 -7.18
CA SER A 28 10.58 -4.68 -5.85
C SER A 28 10.04 -3.76 -4.74
N PHE A 29 10.13 -2.44 -4.94
CA PHE A 29 9.60 -1.45 -4.01
C PHE A 29 8.06 -1.51 -3.95
N ALA A 30 7.39 -1.56 -5.10
CA ALA A 30 5.92 -1.68 -5.19
C ALA A 30 5.43 -2.97 -4.54
N LEU A 31 6.09 -4.11 -4.80
CA LEU A 31 5.77 -5.38 -4.14
C LEU A 31 5.91 -5.30 -2.62
N HIS A 32 6.97 -4.63 -2.12
CA HIS A 32 7.14 -4.44 -0.69
C HIS A 32 6.01 -3.61 -0.09
N VAL A 33 5.70 -2.45 -0.68
CA VAL A 33 4.61 -1.57 -0.25
C VAL A 33 3.27 -2.31 -0.27
N ALA A 34 2.95 -3.00 -1.36
CA ALA A 34 1.71 -3.77 -1.50
C ALA A 34 1.61 -4.90 -0.47
N SER A 35 2.72 -5.53 -0.06
CA SER A 35 2.72 -6.51 1.02
C SER A 35 2.32 -5.89 2.36
N GLY A 36 2.73 -4.63 2.61
CA GLY A 36 2.32 -3.83 3.76
C GLY A 36 0.83 -3.53 3.73
N VAL A 37 0.33 -3.05 2.59
CA VAL A 37 -1.10 -2.79 2.34
C VAL A 37 -1.92 -4.05 2.57
N LYS A 38 -1.54 -5.19 1.98
CA LYS A 38 -2.21 -6.48 2.15
C LYS A 38 -2.28 -6.90 3.61
N ARG A 39 -1.18 -6.77 4.35
CA ARG A 39 -1.14 -7.12 5.78
C ARG A 39 -2.10 -6.26 6.58
N GLN A 40 -2.06 -4.94 6.38
CA GLN A 40 -2.92 -3.99 7.09
C GLN A 40 -4.40 -4.17 6.72
N LEU A 41 -4.71 -4.41 5.45
CA LEU A 41 -6.07 -4.71 5.01
C LEU A 41 -6.61 -5.96 5.70
N ARG A 42 -5.80 -7.00 5.85
CA ARG A 42 -6.17 -8.22 6.60
C ARG A 42 -6.33 -8.02 8.11
N GLN A 43 -5.66 -7.03 8.68
CA GLN A 43 -5.85 -6.66 10.09
C GLN A 43 -7.22 -5.98 10.28
N TRP A 44 -7.67 -5.20 9.30
CA TRP A 44 -8.96 -4.51 9.37
C TRP A 44 -10.14 -5.35 8.90
N ASP A 45 -9.91 -6.22 7.91
CA ASP A 45 -10.87 -7.20 7.42
C ASP A 45 -10.16 -8.55 7.26
N SER A 46 -10.38 -9.45 8.23
CA SER A 46 -9.82 -10.80 8.22
C SER A 46 -10.25 -11.65 7.00
N THR A 47 -11.34 -11.28 6.32
CA THR A 47 -11.85 -11.96 5.13
C THR A 47 -11.28 -11.40 3.82
N ALA A 48 -10.45 -10.34 3.90
CA ALA A 48 -9.94 -9.65 2.73
C ALA A 48 -9.11 -10.58 1.82
N ILE A 49 -9.47 -10.54 0.54
CA ILE A 49 -8.75 -11.19 -0.56
C ILE A 49 -7.96 -10.11 -1.29
N PHE A 50 -6.66 -10.35 -1.50
CA PHE A 50 -5.75 -9.38 -2.11
C PHE A 50 -4.73 -10.11 -2.98
N TYR A 51 -4.76 -9.80 -4.27
CA TYR A 51 -3.89 -10.32 -5.32
C TYR A 51 -2.98 -9.22 -5.86
N ILE A 52 -1.84 -9.65 -6.40
CA ILE A 52 -0.81 -8.80 -6.97
C ILE A 52 -0.34 -9.45 -8.26
N ASP A 53 -0.59 -8.79 -9.39
CA ASP A 53 -0.03 -9.19 -10.68
C ASP A 53 1.02 -8.17 -11.09
N HIS A 54 2.24 -8.65 -11.30
CA HIS A 54 3.38 -7.83 -11.70
C HIS A 54 3.86 -8.26 -13.09
N HIS A 55 3.92 -7.29 -14.00
CA HIS A 55 4.42 -7.43 -15.35
C HIS A 55 5.54 -6.42 -15.63
N THR A 56 6.20 -6.54 -16.78
CA THR A 56 7.36 -5.73 -17.15
C THR A 56 7.13 -4.22 -17.01
N ASN A 57 5.90 -3.73 -17.24
CA ASN A 57 5.59 -2.30 -17.27
C ASN A 57 4.52 -1.87 -16.27
N PHE A 58 3.78 -2.80 -15.70
CA PHE A 58 2.63 -2.49 -14.85
C PHE A 58 2.49 -3.43 -13.66
N PHE A 59 1.75 -2.94 -12.70
CA PHE A 59 1.49 -3.53 -11.41
C PHE A 59 0.00 -3.39 -11.10
N LEU A 60 -0.69 -4.52 -10.96
CA LEU A 60 -2.12 -4.57 -10.68
C LEU A 60 -2.35 -5.11 -9.27
N LEU A 61 -3.02 -4.32 -8.46
CA LEU A 61 -3.56 -4.70 -7.15
C LEU A 61 -5.06 -4.91 -7.29
N TYR A 62 -5.59 -6.01 -6.78
CA TYR A 62 -7.03 -6.23 -6.84
C TYR A 62 -7.51 -7.24 -5.81
N GLY A 63 -8.81 -7.25 -5.56
CA GLY A 63 -9.44 -8.23 -4.68
C GLY A 63 -10.74 -7.72 -4.10
N GLN A 64 -11.03 -8.16 -2.89
CA GLN A 64 -12.24 -7.80 -2.17
C GLN A 64 -11.94 -7.58 -0.69
N ALA A 65 -12.46 -6.49 -0.13
CA ALA A 65 -12.42 -6.21 1.30
C ALA A 65 -13.69 -5.49 1.74
N PHE A 66 -14.16 -5.75 2.96
CA PHE A 66 -15.40 -5.23 3.53
C PHE A 66 -16.62 -5.48 2.61
N GLY A 67 -16.63 -6.62 1.92
CA GLY A 67 -17.67 -6.97 0.94
C GLY A 67 -17.65 -6.14 -0.35
N LYS A 68 -16.61 -5.34 -0.60
CA LYS A 68 -16.46 -4.50 -1.79
C LYS A 68 -15.27 -4.92 -2.64
N PRO A 69 -15.43 -5.05 -3.97
CA PRO A 69 -14.31 -5.27 -4.86
C PRO A 69 -13.44 -4.01 -4.94
N PHE A 70 -12.15 -4.18 -5.21
CA PHE A 70 -11.23 -3.09 -5.51
C PHE A 70 -10.24 -3.51 -6.60
N GLN A 71 -9.72 -2.51 -7.32
CA GLN A 71 -8.59 -2.68 -8.22
C GLN A 71 -7.77 -1.39 -8.35
N LEU A 72 -6.47 -1.50 -8.55
CA LEU A 72 -5.57 -0.39 -8.82
C LEU A 72 -4.49 -0.84 -9.79
N LEU A 73 -4.42 -0.18 -10.95
CA LEU A 73 -3.38 -0.38 -11.94
C LEU A 73 -2.37 0.77 -11.85
N LEU A 74 -1.10 0.43 -11.76
CA LEU A 74 0.02 1.37 -11.76
C LEU A 74 1.05 0.95 -12.79
N THR A 75 1.61 1.90 -13.51
CA THR A 75 2.82 1.70 -14.30
C THR A 75 4.06 1.74 -13.40
N LEU A 76 5.14 1.06 -13.78
CA LEU A 76 6.40 1.17 -13.05
C LEU A 76 7.00 2.59 -13.11
N ALA A 77 6.64 3.38 -14.12
CA ALA A 77 7.03 4.79 -14.21
C ALA A 77 6.36 5.64 -13.10
N GLU A 78 5.06 5.45 -12.87
CA GLU A 78 4.34 6.10 -11.76
C GLU A 78 4.93 5.66 -10.40
N VAL A 79 5.29 4.39 -10.27
CA VAL A 79 5.98 3.90 -9.07
C VAL A 79 7.29 4.64 -8.83
N GLU A 80 8.13 4.86 -9.85
CA GLU A 80 9.36 5.65 -9.67
C GLU A 80 9.10 7.10 -9.28
N VAL A 81 8.01 7.72 -9.79
CA VAL A 81 7.60 9.07 -9.37
C VAL A 81 7.31 9.10 -7.86
N PHE A 82 6.44 8.20 -7.37
CA PHE A 82 6.12 8.14 -5.94
C PHE A 82 7.35 7.80 -5.08
N LYS A 83 8.22 6.94 -5.59
CA LYS A 83 9.44 6.52 -4.90
C LYS A 83 10.45 7.66 -4.76
N ALA A 84 10.46 8.62 -5.70
CA ALA A 84 11.30 9.82 -5.65
C ALA A 84 10.71 10.95 -4.78
N GLU A 85 9.38 11.03 -4.67
CA GLU A 85 8.69 12.10 -3.95
C GLU A 85 8.92 12.00 -2.44
N GLU A 86 8.44 10.94 -1.80
CA GLU A 86 8.58 10.73 -0.36
C GLU A 86 8.55 9.24 0.00
N PRO A 87 9.15 8.81 1.13
CA PRO A 87 9.19 7.40 1.53
C PRO A 87 7.82 6.72 1.60
N TYR A 88 6.75 7.48 1.86
CA TYR A 88 5.37 6.99 2.02
C TYR A 88 4.43 7.36 0.87
N ALA A 89 4.90 8.04 -0.17
CA ALA A 89 4.00 8.55 -1.22
C ALA A 89 3.19 7.43 -1.89
N LEU A 90 3.82 6.29 -2.21
CA LEU A 90 3.14 5.16 -2.84
C LEU A 90 2.08 4.51 -1.93
N ASP A 91 2.37 4.33 -0.63
CA ASP A 91 1.38 3.81 0.33
C ASP A 91 0.17 4.74 0.41
N ARG A 92 0.41 6.04 0.62
CA ARG A 92 -0.66 7.03 0.74
C ARG A 92 -1.51 7.08 -0.53
N TYR A 93 -0.86 6.99 -1.70
CA TYR A 93 -1.54 6.90 -2.98
C TYR A 93 -2.46 5.68 -3.02
N ILE A 94 -1.94 4.47 -2.77
CA ILE A 94 -2.75 3.24 -2.81
C ILE A 94 -3.97 3.35 -1.90
N TRP A 95 -3.78 3.83 -0.67
CA TRP A 95 -4.87 3.94 0.30
C TRP A 95 -5.90 5.00 -0.07
N ARG A 96 -5.48 6.10 -0.70
CA ARG A 96 -6.40 7.09 -1.25
C ARG A 96 -7.27 6.46 -2.34
N GLU A 97 -6.67 5.79 -3.31
CA GLU A 97 -7.40 5.15 -4.42
C GLU A 97 -8.39 4.08 -3.93
N LEU A 98 -8.00 3.26 -2.94
CA LEU A 98 -8.90 2.29 -2.32
C LEU A 98 -10.08 2.95 -1.60
N ARG A 99 -9.85 4.10 -0.94
CA ARG A 99 -10.91 4.89 -0.29
C ARG A 99 -11.86 5.51 -1.30
N GLU A 100 -11.34 6.02 -2.42
CA GLU A 100 -12.14 6.57 -3.51
C GLU A 100 -13.04 5.49 -4.15
N GLN A 101 -12.61 4.21 -4.11
CA GLN A 101 -13.44 3.05 -4.48
C GLN A 101 -14.45 2.65 -3.39
N GLY A 102 -14.51 3.37 -2.29
CA GLY A 102 -15.51 3.20 -1.23
C GLY A 102 -15.14 2.18 -0.16
N LEU A 103 -13.88 1.75 -0.07
CA LEU A 103 -13.44 0.90 1.04
C LEU A 103 -13.36 1.73 2.33
N PRO A 104 -13.89 1.24 3.46
CA PRO A 104 -13.87 1.93 4.75
C PRO A 104 -12.48 1.83 5.42
N VAL A 105 -11.45 2.29 4.72
CA VAL A 105 -10.06 2.29 5.20
C VAL A 105 -9.79 3.56 6.02
N GLY A 106 -9.13 3.39 7.17
CA GLY A 106 -8.80 4.49 8.08
C GLY A 106 -7.87 5.54 7.44
N GLN A 107 -7.65 6.64 8.16
CA GLN A 107 -6.56 7.56 7.84
C GLN A 107 -5.23 6.84 8.15
N ILE A 108 -4.25 7.01 7.26
CA ILE A 108 -2.95 6.36 7.39
C ILE A 108 -1.94 7.47 7.31
N ASP A 109 -1.21 7.65 8.40
CA ASP A 109 -0.17 8.66 8.59
C ASP A 109 1.11 8.30 7.82
#